data_AF-T1HPC4-F1
#
_entry.id   AF-T1HPC4-F1
#
_cell.length_a   1.000
_cell.length_b   1.000
_cell.length_c   1.000
_cell.angle_alpha   90.00
_cell.angle_beta   90.00
_cell.angle_gamma   90.00
#
_symmetry.space_group_name_H-M   'P 1'
#
loop_
_entity.id
_entity.type
_entity.pdbx_description
1 polymer ?
#
loop_
_entity_poly.entity_id
_entity_poly.type
_entity_poly.pdbx_seq_one_letter_code
_entity_poly.pdbx_strand_id
1 'polypeptide(L)'
;MIIEPLELIDVLSEVEVRFLDYGERLVFRKSEVCKLPQGFVNRLPFQAIECGLAGIKAVSGEEGTKEALNSFDDLTTTGDNLSSLSLKVIEIKKVAKTIGDSHYDVVLINTNGEHDIIINEEIVNLGLAEWEEDMKEIVSNVRKQQLAQKLKAETANSEDEISENQNCSYTAVAKLPPNNVE
;
A
#
# COMPACT_ATOMS: atom_id res chain seq x y z
N MET A 1 -15.00 35.55 38.26
CA MET A 1 -14.40 35.04 37.00
C MET A 1 -14.34 33.54 37.14
N ILE A 2 -15.37 32.86 36.65
CA ILE A 2 -15.45 31.40 36.66
C ILE A 2 -14.53 30.97 35.54
N ILE A 3 -13.37 30.43 35.89
CA ILE A 3 -12.55 29.68 34.94
C ILE A 3 -13.25 28.33 34.85
N GLU A 4 -13.96 28.11 33.74
CA GLU A 4 -14.50 26.79 33.41
C GLU A 4 -13.33 25.80 33.29
N PRO A 5 -13.44 24.59 33.83
CA PRO A 5 -12.44 23.56 33.58
C PRO A 5 -12.59 23.11 32.13
N LEU A 6 -11.67 23.56 31.29
CA LEU A 6 -11.41 22.98 29.98
C LEU A 6 -10.67 21.64 30.18
N GLU A 7 -11.25 20.71 30.95
CA GLU A 7 -10.64 19.40 31.23
C GLU A 7 -11.73 18.33 31.29
N LEU A 8 -11.43 17.21 30.63
CA LEU A 8 -12.23 16.01 30.49
C LEU A 8 -13.32 16.05 29.39
N ILE A 9 -12.92 16.27 28.13
CA ILE A 9 -13.47 15.37 27.10
C ILE A 9 -13.06 13.99 27.56
N ASP A 10 -14.07 13.22 27.93
CA ASP A 10 -13.93 11.95 28.59
C ASP A 10 -13.10 10.99 27.72
N VAL A 11 -11.80 10.86 28.03
CA VAL A 11 -10.92 9.84 27.43
C VAL A 11 -11.44 8.42 27.76
N LEU A 12 -12.45 8.29 28.64
CA LEU A 12 -13.19 7.05 28.85
C LEU A 12 -14.30 6.82 27.82
N SER A 13 -14.66 7.80 26.98
CA SER A 13 -15.74 7.70 25.99
C SER A 13 -15.26 7.49 24.56
N GLU A 14 -13.98 7.73 24.27
CA GLU A 14 -13.38 7.57 22.95
C GLU A 14 -12.32 6.46 22.95
N VAL A 15 -11.98 5.97 21.77
CA VAL A 15 -10.97 4.94 21.55
C VAL A 15 -10.30 5.16 20.19
N GLU A 16 -8.97 5.05 20.15
CA GLU A 16 -8.23 4.98 18.89
C GLU A 16 -8.41 3.57 18.28
N VAL A 17 -8.92 3.53 17.06
CA VAL A 17 -9.12 2.30 16.28
C VAL A 17 -8.10 2.27 15.15
N ARG A 18 -7.41 1.14 15.02
CA ARG A 18 -6.57 0.82 13.86
C ARG A 18 -7.32 -0.11 12.93
N PHE A 19 -7.45 0.27 11.67
CA PHE A 19 -8.07 -0.56 10.65
C PHE A 19 -7.04 -1.55 10.13
N LEU A 20 -7.18 -2.83 10.49
CA LEU A 20 -6.14 -3.83 10.23
C LEU A 20 -6.05 -4.27 8.77
N ASP A 21 -7.05 -3.92 7.96
CA ASP A 21 -7.09 -4.22 6.52
C ASP A 21 -6.70 -3.02 5.65
N TYR A 22 -6.65 -1.81 6.22
CA TYR A 22 -6.34 -0.57 5.50
C TYR A 22 -5.11 0.19 6.05
N GLY A 23 -4.78 0.00 7.33
CA GLY A 23 -3.60 0.56 8.00
C GLY A 23 -3.84 1.90 8.73
N GLU A 24 -4.96 2.57 8.49
CA GLU A 24 -5.27 3.87 9.09
C GLU A 24 -5.58 3.79 10.59
N ARG A 25 -5.40 4.94 11.27
CA ARG A 25 -5.79 5.14 12.67
C ARG A 25 -6.77 6.30 12.75
N LEU A 26 -7.91 6.07 13.38
CA LEU A 26 -8.94 7.08 13.61
C LEU A 26 -9.45 6.98 15.04
N VAL A 27 -10.00 8.08 15.57
CA VAL A 27 -10.60 8.14 16.90
C VAL A 27 -12.11 8.07 16.76
N PHE A 28 -12.74 7.18 17.54
CA PHE A 28 -14.19 7.00 17.56
C PHE A 28 -14.71 7.05 18.99
N ARG A 29 -16.01 7.34 19.14
CA ARG A 29 -16.70 7.10 20.41
C ARG A 29 -16.87 5.61 20.64
N LYS A 30 -16.82 5.17 21.89
CA LYS A 30 -17.03 3.77 22.28
C LYS A 30 -18.41 3.25 21.89
N SER A 31 -19.39 4.13 21.71
CA SER A 31 -20.72 3.78 21.20
C SER A 31 -20.73 3.41 19.71
N GLU A 32 -19.69 3.78 18.96
CA GLU A 32 -19.57 3.53 17.52
C GLU A 32 -18.80 2.24 17.21
N VAL A 33 -18.20 1.61 18.23
CA VAL A 33 -17.45 0.35 18.08
C VAL A 33 -18.25 -0.83 18.64
N CYS A 34 -18.13 -1.98 17.99
CA CYS A 34 -18.77 -3.22 18.42
C CYS A 34 -17.73 -4.33 18.60
N LYS A 35 -18.12 -5.39 19.32
CA LYS A 35 -17.26 -6.58 19.44
C LYS A 35 -17.17 -7.27 18.08
N LEU A 36 -15.95 -7.51 17.61
CA LEU A 36 -15.72 -8.32 16.41
C LEU A 36 -16.20 -9.76 16.66
N PRO A 37 -17.16 -10.30 15.88
CA PRO A 37 -17.63 -11.66 16.09
C PRO A 37 -16.49 -12.67 15.87
N GLN A 38 -16.38 -13.66 16.76
CA GLN A 38 -15.25 -14.61 16.77
C GLN A 38 -15.05 -15.34 15.43
N GLY A 39 -16.15 -15.53 14.68
CA GLY A 39 -16.12 -16.13 13.36
C GLY A 39 -15.26 -15.37 12.35
N PHE A 40 -15.03 -14.07 12.51
CA PHE A 40 -14.22 -13.26 11.59
C PHE A 40 -12.74 -13.21 11.95
N VAL A 41 -12.41 -13.34 13.24
CA VAL A 41 -11.03 -13.16 13.75
C VAL A 41 -10.02 -14.09 13.10
N ASN A 42 -10.40 -15.36 12.88
CA ASN A 42 -9.49 -16.39 12.36
C ASN A 42 -9.73 -16.72 10.88
N ARG A 43 -10.59 -15.97 10.17
CA ARG A 43 -10.94 -16.26 8.78
C ARG A 43 -9.96 -15.67 7.78
N LEU A 44 -9.41 -14.49 8.07
CA LEU A 44 -8.52 -13.78 7.18
C LEU A 44 -7.38 -13.16 8.00
N PRO A 45 -6.11 -13.29 7.57
CA PRO A 45 -5.03 -12.50 8.13
C PRO A 45 -5.31 -11.01 7.95
N PHE A 46 -4.72 -10.15 8.77
CA PHE A 46 -4.77 -8.71 8.51
C PHE A 46 -4.19 -8.39 7.14
N GLN A 47 -4.89 -7.58 6.36
CA GLN A 47 -4.51 -7.33 4.96
C GLN A 47 -3.54 -6.16 4.79
N ALA A 48 -3.50 -5.21 5.74
CA ALA A 48 -2.54 -4.12 5.68
C ALA A 48 -1.16 -4.57 6.20
N ILE A 49 -0.15 -4.35 5.37
CA ILE A 49 1.26 -4.66 5.67
C ILE A 49 2.04 -3.36 5.69
N GLU A 50 2.84 -3.17 6.74
CA GLU A 50 3.69 -1.98 6.86
C GLU A 50 4.89 -2.06 5.92
N CYS A 51 5.04 -1.02 5.09
CA CYS A 51 6.13 -0.91 4.13
C CYS A 51 6.78 0.47 4.17
N GLY A 52 7.99 0.55 3.65
CA GLY A 52 8.71 1.78 3.36
C GLY A 52 9.28 1.74 1.95
N LEU A 53 9.47 2.90 1.31
CA LEU A 53 10.22 2.96 0.07
C LEU A 53 11.71 2.76 0.36
N ALA A 54 12.26 1.67 -0.18
CA ALA A 54 13.64 1.29 0.04
C ALA A 54 14.61 2.36 -0.46
N GLY A 55 15.58 2.69 0.40
CA GLY A 55 16.80 3.39 0.03
C GLY A 55 16.64 4.86 -0.34
N ILE A 56 15.53 5.47 0.03
CA ILE A 56 15.32 6.91 -0.13
C ILE A 56 14.95 7.53 1.22
N LYS A 57 15.40 8.76 1.43
CA LYS A 57 15.04 9.59 2.58
C LYS A 57 14.45 10.91 2.09
N ALA A 58 13.42 11.40 2.76
CA ALA A 58 12.81 12.69 2.43
C ALA A 58 13.83 13.83 2.56
N VAL A 59 13.71 14.84 1.69
CA VAL A 59 14.43 16.10 1.86
C VAL A 59 13.94 16.79 3.14
N SER A 60 14.86 17.40 3.90
CA SER A 60 14.52 17.99 5.20
C SER A 60 13.46 19.10 5.09
N GLY A 61 12.41 19.00 5.89
CA GLY A 61 11.38 20.03 6.05
C GLY A 61 9.96 19.49 5.87
N GLU A 62 9.00 20.10 6.59
CA GLU A 62 7.59 19.70 6.52
C GLU A 62 7.00 19.89 5.13
N GLU A 63 7.32 21.00 4.46
CA GLU A 63 6.80 21.29 3.11
C GLU A 63 7.30 20.28 2.08
N GLY A 64 8.60 19.96 2.10
CA GLY A 64 9.18 18.94 1.22
C GLY A 64 8.61 17.54 1.47
N THR A 65 8.32 17.21 2.74
CA THR A 65 7.65 15.95 3.09
C THR A 65 6.23 15.91 2.51
N LYS A 66 5.47 16.99 2.62
CA LYS A 66 4.11 17.08 2.08
C LYS A 66 4.10 16.97 0.55
N GLU A 67 5.05 17.62 -0.12
CA GLU A 67 5.19 17.55 -1.58
C GLU A 67 5.57 16.13 -2.03
N ALA A 68 6.49 15.47 -1.32
CA ALA A 68 6.83 14.06 -1.56
C ALA A 68 5.62 13.13 -1.41
N LEU A 69 4.78 13.35 -0.40
CA LEU A 69 3.56 12.56 -0.18
C LEU A 69 2.53 12.79 -1.29
N ASN A 70 2.30 14.04 -1.70
CA ASN A 70 1.39 14.33 -2.82
C ASN A 70 1.88 13.67 -4.12
N SER A 71 3.18 13.76 -4.41
CA SER A 71 3.76 13.09 -5.58
C SER A 71 3.64 11.57 -5.49
N PHE A 72 3.80 10.99 -4.29
CA PHE A 72 3.58 9.56 -4.08
C PHE A 72 2.12 9.16 -4.34
N ASP A 73 1.15 9.95 -3.87
CA ASP A 73 -0.27 9.73 -4.16
C ASP A 73 -0.54 9.79 -5.67
N ASP A 74 -0.01 10.80 -6.38
CA ASP A 74 -0.15 10.94 -7.83
C ASP A 74 0.46 9.74 -8.60
N LEU A 75 1.57 9.18 -8.10
CA LEU A 75 2.24 8.02 -8.69
C LEU A 75 1.57 6.68 -8.37
N THR A 76 0.71 6.64 -7.35
CA THR A 76 0.07 5.41 -6.85
C THR A 76 -1.44 5.36 -7.07
N THR A 77 -2.04 6.41 -7.61
CA THR A 77 -3.49 6.52 -7.88
C THR A 77 -3.78 6.84 -9.35
N THR A 78 -5.02 6.60 -9.77
CA THR A 78 -5.56 7.02 -11.07
C THR A 78 -6.93 7.64 -10.84
N GLY A 79 -6.98 8.97 -10.74
CA GLY A 79 -8.15 9.68 -10.23
C GLY A 79 -8.44 9.27 -8.79
N ASP A 80 -9.67 8.88 -8.47
CA ASP A 80 -10.07 8.47 -7.12
C ASP A 80 -9.76 7.00 -6.79
N ASN A 81 -9.08 6.27 -7.68
CA ASN A 81 -8.81 4.84 -7.52
C ASN A 81 -7.32 4.56 -7.26
N LEU A 82 -7.05 3.49 -6.50
CA LEU A 82 -5.69 2.97 -6.34
C LEU A 82 -5.22 2.31 -7.65
N SER A 83 -3.97 2.58 -8.04
CA SER A 83 -3.32 1.91 -9.16
C SER A 83 -2.89 0.49 -8.78
N SER A 84 -2.88 -0.44 -9.74
CA SER A 84 -2.32 -1.78 -9.51
C SER A 84 -0.78 -1.70 -9.59
N LEU A 85 -0.09 -1.87 -8.47
CA LEU A 85 1.37 -1.72 -8.39
C LEU A 85 2.06 -3.08 -8.26
N SER A 86 3.21 -3.20 -8.90
CA SER A 86 4.15 -4.30 -8.64
C SER A 86 5.15 -3.88 -7.57
N LEU A 87 5.52 -4.80 -6.68
CA LEU A 87 6.50 -4.53 -5.63
C LEU A 87 7.61 -5.57 -5.63
N LYS A 88 8.79 -5.14 -5.19
CA LYS A 88 9.90 -6.03 -4.85
C LYS A 88 10.43 -5.71 -3.46
N VAL A 89 10.46 -6.71 -2.59
CA VAL A 89 11.05 -6.59 -1.25
C VAL A 89 12.58 -6.54 -1.37
N ILE A 90 13.17 -5.54 -0.74
CA ILE A 90 14.63 -5.33 -0.68
C ILE A 90 15.15 -5.75 0.69
N GLU A 91 14.50 -5.32 1.76
CA GLU A 91 14.88 -5.63 3.14
C GLU A 91 13.64 -5.94 3.98
N ILE A 92 13.81 -6.85 4.95
CA ILE A 92 12.79 -7.18 5.96
C ILE A 92 13.34 -6.79 7.33
N LYS A 93 12.65 -5.88 8.00
CA LYS A 93 12.96 -5.44 9.37
C LYS A 93 11.95 -6.07 10.32
N LYS A 94 12.39 -6.84 11.31
CA LYS A 94 11.52 -7.56 12.28
C LYS A 94 10.89 -6.66 13.35
N VAL A 95 10.77 -5.36 13.06
CA VAL A 95 10.18 -4.37 13.95
C VAL A 95 9.37 -3.42 13.08
N ALA A 96 8.07 -3.68 13.01
CA ALA A 96 7.08 -2.73 12.51
C ALA A 96 6.87 -1.58 13.50
N LYS A 97 6.62 -0.37 13.00
CA LYS A 97 6.33 0.82 13.83
C LYS A 97 4.84 1.01 14.05
N THR A 98 4.02 0.58 13.10
CA THR A 98 2.59 0.89 13.01
C THR A 98 1.71 -0.35 12.94
N ILE A 99 2.03 -1.39 12.17
CA ILE A 99 1.16 -2.58 12.07
C ILE A 99 1.93 -3.88 11.80
N GLY A 100 1.48 -4.97 12.44
CA GLY A 100 2.10 -6.27 12.33
C GLY A 100 3.43 -6.36 13.08
N ASP A 101 4.21 -7.40 12.75
CA ASP A 101 5.49 -7.70 13.41
C ASP A 101 6.71 -7.33 12.54
N SER A 102 6.49 -7.08 11.25
CA SER A 102 7.55 -6.87 10.26
C SER A 102 7.27 -5.64 9.41
N HIS A 103 8.32 -4.90 9.11
CA HIS A 103 8.37 -3.80 8.15
C HIS A 103 9.15 -4.22 6.92
N TYR A 104 8.66 -3.87 5.73
CA TYR A 104 9.28 -4.24 4.46
C TYR A 104 9.73 -3.00 3.70
N ASP A 105 11.03 -2.90 3.43
CA ASP A 105 11.54 -1.90 2.50
C ASP A 105 11.38 -2.44 1.09
N VAL A 106 10.63 -1.71 0.25
CA VAL A 106 10.24 -2.16 -1.08
C VAL A 106 10.66 -1.18 -2.18
N VAL A 107 10.91 -1.73 -3.36
CA VAL A 107 10.84 -0.98 -4.62
C VAL A 107 9.43 -1.12 -5.17
N LEU A 108 8.77 0.01 -5.40
CA LEU A 108 7.40 0.06 -5.91
C LEU A 108 7.41 0.49 -7.38
N ILE A 109 6.66 -0.23 -8.20
CA ILE A 109 6.65 -0.08 -9.66
C ILE A 109 5.21 0.10 -10.12
N ASN A 110 4.92 1.25 -10.71
CA ASN A 110 3.65 1.47 -11.40
C ASN A 110 3.78 0.96 -12.84
N THR A 111 2.97 -0.05 -13.18
CA THR A 111 2.96 -0.70 -14.50
C THR A 111 1.69 -0.40 -15.29
N ASN A 112 0.90 0.60 -14.89
CA ASN A 112 -0.42 0.91 -15.49
C ASN A 112 -0.29 1.78 -16.75
N GLY A 113 0.85 2.44 -16.95
CA GLY A 113 1.16 3.25 -18.13
C GLY A 113 1.85 2.46 -19.24
N GLU A 114 2.19 3.17 -20.32
CA GLU A 114 2.95 2.61 -21.45
C GLU A 114 4.40 2.22 -21.03
N HIS A 115 4.92 2.89 -20.01
CA HIS A 115 6.23 2.62 -19.44
C HIS A 115 6.11 2.39 -17.93
N ASP A 116 6.95 1.48 -17.42
CA ASP A 116 7.02 1.23 -15.98
C ASP A 116 7.68 2.41 -15.27
N ILE A 117 7.03 2.90 -14.22
CA ILE A 117 7.56 3.96 -13.36
C ILE A 117 8.04 3.32 -12.07
N ILE A 118 9.34 3.46 -11.78
CA ILE A 118 9.91 3.05 -10.49
C ILE A 118 9.79 4.22 -9.54
N ILE A 119 8.82 4.14 -8.63
CA ILE A 119 8.39 5.26 -7.78
C ILE A 119 9.53 5.75 -6.91
N ASN A 120 10.35 4.84 -6.35
CA ASN A 120 11.53 5.21 -5.56
C ASN A 120 12.48 6.13 -6.33
N GLU A 121 12.72 5.84 -7.62
CA GLU A 121 13.60 6.67 -8.44
C GLU A 121 12.94 7.99 -8.85
N GLU A 122 11.64 7.94 -9.15
CA GLU A 122 10.90 9.12 -9.60
C GLU A 122 10.85 10.21 -8.54
N ILE A 123 10.58 9.84 -7.28
CA ILE A 123 10.59 10.80 -6.15
C ILE A 123 11.97 11.46 -5.99
N VAL A 124 13.06 10.73 -6.22
CA VAL A 124 14.41 11.30 -6.20
C VAL A 124 14.67 12.20 -7.42
N ASN A 125 14.22 11.81 -8.61
CA ASN A 125 14.37 12.60 -9.83
C ASN A 125 13.62 13.94 -9.75
N LEU A 126 12.48 13.96 -9.06
CA LEU A 126 11.72 15.17 -8.74
C LEU A 126 12.40 16.05 -7.69
N GLY A 127 13.49 15.58 -7.05
CA GLY A 127 14.19 16.30 -5.99
C GLY A 127 13.44 16.28 -4.65
N LEU A 128 12.49 15.36 -4.46
CA LEU A 128 11.66 15.24 -3.26
C LEU A 128 12.24 14.27 -2.23
N ALA A 129 13.21 13.46 -2.65
CA ALA A 129 13.99 12.59 -1.78
C ALA A 129 15.46 12.50 -2.24
N GLU A 130 16.30 11.99 -1.36
CA GLU A 130 17.69 11.67 -1.64
C GLU A 130 17.92 10.16 -1.51
N TRP A 131 18.85 9.62 -2.29
CA TRP A 131 19.32 8.25 -2.10
C TRP A 131 20.05 8.09 -0.77
N GLU A 132 19.75 7.01 -0.07
CA GLU A 132 20.63 6.46 0.95
C GLU A 132 21.83 5.75 0.29
N GLU A 133 22.96 5.66 0.99
CA GLU A 133 24.22 5.15 0.43
C GLU A 133 24.05 3.77 -0.23
N ASP A 134 24.68 3.57 -1.39
CA ASP A 134 24.67 2.33 -2.19
C ASP A 134 23.30 1.81 -2.69
N MET A 135 22.19 2.45 -2.30
CA MET A 135 20.85 2.00 -2.66
C MET A 135 20.46 2.29 -4.11
N LYS A 136 21.03 3.33 -4.71
CA LYS A 136 20.79 3.68 -6.11
C LYS A 136 21.12 2.52 -7.06
N GLU A 137 22.21 1.80 -6.80
CA GLU A 137 22.60 0.65 -7.63
C GLU A 137 21.63 -0.53 -7.46
N ILE A 138 21.18 -0.79 -6.23
CA ILE A 138 20.21 -1.85 -5.93
C ILE A 138 18.91 -1.60 -6.69
N VAL A 139 18.35 -0.39 -6.62
CA VAL A 139 17.11 -0.05 -7.33
C VAL A 139 17.30 -0.09 -8.85
N SER A 140 18.43 0.40 -9.37
CA SER A 140 18.77 0.29 -10.79
C SER A 140 18.81 -1.16 -11.28
N ASN A 141 19.30 -2.09 -10.46
CA ASN A 141 19.31 -3.51 -10.78
C ASN A 141 17.89 -4.11 -10.78
N VAL A 142 16.98 -3.63 -9.93
CA VAL A 142 15.55 -3.98 -10.01
C VAL A 142 14.95 -3.57 -11.36
N ARG A 143 15.22 -2.33 -11.82
CA ARG A 143 14.76 -1.87 -13.14
C ARG A 143 15.20 -2.81 -14.26
N LYS A 144 16.49 -3.13 -14.31
CA LYS A 144 17.08 -3.99 -15.36
C LYS A 144 16.42 -5.38 -15.35
N GLN A 145 16.16 -5.93 -14.17
CA GLN A 145 15.48 -7.22 -14.02
C GLN A 145 14.03 -7.15 -14.52
N GLN A 146 13.29 -6.09 -14.18
CA GLN A 146 11.93 -5.87 -14.64
C GLN A 146 11.86 -5.79 -16.17
N LEU A 147 12.75 -5.00 -16.78
CA LEU A 147 12.83 -4.87 -18.24
C LEU A 147 13.15 -6.22 -18.90
N ALA A 148 14.11 -6.97 -18.34
CA ALA A 148 14.45 -8.29 -18.85
C ALA A 148 13.30 -9.30 -18.74
N GLN A 149 12.44 -9.18 -17.72
CA GLN A 149 11.24 -10.02 -17.57
C GLN A 149 10.17 -9.68 -18.62
N LYS A 150 9.91 -8.38 -18.88
CA LYS A 150 8.97 -7.96 -19.93
C LYS A 150 9.40 -8.45 -21.32
N LEU A 151 10.67 -8.25 -21.68
CA LEU A 151 11.21 -8.72 -22.96
C LEU A 151 11.06 -10.24 -23.13
N LYS A 152 11.29 -11.02 -22.07
CA LYS A 152 11.08 -12.48 -22.10
C LYS A 152 9.61 -12.85 -22.29
N ALA A 153 8.70 -12.15 -21.63
CA ALA A 153 7.26 -12.39 -21.77
C ALA A 153 6.77 -12.06 -23.19
N GLU A 154 7.25 -10.97 -23.79
CA GLU A 154 6.95 -10.61 -25.19
C GLU A 154 7.48 -11.65 -26.18
N THR A 155 8.68 -12.19 -25.94
CA THR A 155 9.26 -13.22 -26.80
C THR A 155 8.49 -14.54 -26.67
N ALA A 156 8.06 -14.91 -25.46
CA ALA A 156 7.26 -16.12 -25.22
C ALA A 156 5.86 -16.03 -25.84
N ASN A 157 5.20 -14.88 -25.78
CA ASN A 157 3.87 -14.69 -26.39
C ASN A 157 3.89 -14.71 -27.93
N SER A 158 5.06 -14.54 -28.56
CA SER A 158 5.20 -14.65 -30.02
C SER A 158 5.27 -16.10 -30.53
N GLU A 159 5.45 -17.09 -29.64
CA GLU A 159 5.53 -18.51 -30.00
C GLU A 159 4.19 -19.27 -29.86
N ASP A 160 3.17 -18.65 -29.23
CA ASP A 160 1.88 -19.29 -28.93
C ASP A 160 0.69 -18.84 -29.83
N GLU A 161 0.90 -17.96 -30.82
CA GLU A 161 -0.16 -17.51 -31.76
C GLU A 161 -0.49 -18.54 -32.88
N ILE A 162 -0.63 -19.83 -32.55
CA ILE A 162 -1.42 -20.77 -33.37
C ILE A 162 -2.18 -21.76 -32.45
N SER A 163 -3.29 -21.34 -31.86
CA SER A 163 -4.58 -22.06 -31.96
C SER A 163 -5.72 -21.33 -31.25
N GLU A 164 -6.88 -21.34 -31.90
CA GLU A 164 -8.07 -20.55 -31.63
C GLU A 164 -8.87 -20.96 -30.36
N ASN A 165 -9.39 -19.94 -29.69
CA ASN A 165 -10.76 -19.77 -29.19
C ASN A 165 -11.39 -20.85 -28.28
N GLN A 166 -11.64 -20.49 -27.01
CA GLN A 166 -12.91 -20.78 -26.34
C GLN A 166 -13.21 -19.82 -25.16
N ASN A 167 -14.06 -18.84 -25.46
CA ASN A 167 -15.06 -18.17 -24.62
C ASN A 167 -15.10 -18.54 -23.11
N CYS A 168 -14.78 -17.62 -22.21
CA CYS A 168 -15.14 -17.75 -20.79
C CYS A 168 -15.62 -16.41 -20.21
N SER A 169 -16.94 -16.28 -20.07
CA SER A 169 -17.60 -15.17 -19.41
C SER A 169 -17.45 -15.27 -17.89
N TYR A 170 -16.73 -14.36 -17.26
CA TYR A 170 -16.75 -14.22 -15.80
C TYR A 170 -17.98 -13.41 -15.37
N THR A 171 -19.09 -14.10 -15.11
CA THR A 171 -20.15 -13.56 -14.25
C THR A 171 -19.82 -13.95 -12.81
N ALA A 172 -19.29 -13.00 -12.04
CA ALA A 172 -19.14 -13.15 -10.60
C ALA A 172 -20.54 -13.05 -9.95
N VAL A 173 -21.20 -14.20 -9.75
CA VAL A 173 -22.45 -14.27 -8.99
C VAL A 173 -22.09 -14.42 -7.52
N ALA A 174 -22.03 -13.30 -6.79
CA ALA A 174 -21.98 -13.32 -5.33
C ALA A 174 -23.31 -13.86 -4.78
N LYS A 175 -23.34 -15.13 -4.37
CA LYS A 175 -24.44 -15.67 -3.55
C LYS A 175 -24.18 -15.35 -2.09
N LEU A 176 -24.91 -14.37 -1.56
CA LEU A 176 -25.03 -14.15 -0.12
C LEU A 176 -25.67 -15.39 0.54
N PRO A 177 -25.19 -15.85 1.70
CA PRO A 177 -25.89 -16.87 2.48
C PRO A 177 -27.19 -16.31 3.07
N PRO A 178 -28.23 -17.15 3.24
CA PRO A 178 -29.51 -16.70 3.77
C PRO A 178 -29.38 -16.22 5.22
N ASN A 179 -29.99 -15.06 5.50
CA ASN A 179 -30.28 -14.61 6.85
C ASN A 179 -31.27 -15.57 7.49
N ASN A 180 -30.78 -16.49 8.33
CA ASN A 180 -31.65 -17.17 9.28
C ASN A 180 -31.76 -16.28 10.51
N VAL A 181 -32.92 -15.64 10.61
CA VAL A 181 -33.45 -15.07 11.84
C VAL A 181 -33.99 -16.23 12.67
N GLU A 182 -33.37 -16.48 13.82
CA GLU A 182 -34.03 -17.00 15.04
C GLU A 182 -33.39 -16.33 16.26
#